data_AF-A0A2N2JUV6-F1
#
_entry.id   AF-A0A2N2JUV6-F1
#
_cell.length_a   1.000
_cell.length_b   1.000
_cell.length_c   1.000
_cell.angle_alpha   90.00
_cell.angle_beta   90.00
_cell.angle_gamma   90.00
#
_symmetry.space_group_name_H-M   'P 1'
#
loop_
_entity.id
_entity.type
_entity.pdbx_description
1 polymer ?
#
loop_
_entity_poly.entity_id
_entity_poly.type
_entity_poly.pdbx_seq_one_letter_code
_entity_poly.pdbx_strand_id
1 'polypeptide(L)' 'SADIIGVSAGFDNHINDWGGLLSTQDYQDMGRLVREAGVKNNGGCFAILEGGYNHGVLGKNVKAFIEGMDVPA' A
#
# COMPACT_ATOMS: atom_id res chain seq x y z
N SER A 1 18.79 -2.09 11.31
CA SER A 1 17.55 -2.64 10.72
C SER A 1 16.37 -2.11 11.52
N ALA A 2 15.16 -2.18 10.98
CA ALA A 2 13.94 -1.88 11.72
C ALA A 2 13.20 -3.18 12.03
N ASP A 3 12.74 -3.35 13.27
CA ASP A 3 11.97 -4.54 13.67
C ASP A 3 10.54 -4.53 13.11
N ILE A 4 10.03 -3.33 12.78
CA ILE A 4 8.71 -3.14 12.20
C ILE A 4 8.69 -1.95 11.24
N ILE A 5 7.96 -2.09 10.13
CA ILE A 5 7.65 -1.01 9.20
C ILE A 5 6.17 -0.63 9.36
N GLY A 6 5.90 0.63 9.69
CA GLY A 6 4.56 1.20 9.72
C GLY A 6 4.33 2.09 8.50
N VAL A 7 3.22 1.88 7.78
CA VAL A 7 2.84 2.68 6.61
C VAL A 7 1.59 3.51 6.92
N SER A 8 1.70 4.81 6.74
CA SER A 8 0.56 5.74 6.68
C SER A 8 0.03 5.68 5.23
N ALA A 9 -0.97 4.84 4.99
CA ALA A 9 -1.39 4.41 3.66
C ALA A 9 -2.49 5.31 3.08
N GLY A 10 -2.05 6.31 2.30
CA GLY A 10 -2.90 7.21 1.53
C GLY A 10 -3.08 6.77 0.08
N PHE A 11 -4.31 6.89 -0.43
CA PHE A 11 -4.73 6.50 -1.78
C PHE A 11 -5.23 7.68 -2.62
N ASP A 12 -5.06 8.90 -2.13
CA ASP A 12 -5.46 10.15 -2.78
C ASP A 12 -4.54 10.56 -3.94
N ASN A 13 -3.34 9.98 -4.05
CA ASN A 13 -2.46 10.19 -5.19
C ASN A 13 -2.83 9.37 -6.45
N HIS A 14 -3.94 8.62 -6.42
CA HIS A 14 -4.39 7.80 -7.53
C HIS A 14 -4.79 8.66 -8.75
N ILE A 15 -4.66 8.13 -9.96
CA ILE A 15 -4.93 8.85 -11.22
C ILE A 15 -6.36 9.39 -11.34
N ASN A 16 -7.30 8.72 -10.70
CA ASN A 16 -8.71 9.12 -10.61
C ASN A 16 -9.07 9.79 -9.27
N ASP A 17 -8.10 10.15 -8.45
CA ASP A 17 -8.26 10.89 -7.20
C ASP A 17 -7.43 12.18 -7.25
N TRP A 18 -7.31 12.92 -6.15
CA TRP A 18 -6.77 14.29 -6.13
C TRP A 18 -5.35 14.46 -6.69
N GLY A 19 -4.48 13.46 -6.54
CA GLY A 19 -3.07 13.57 -6.95
C GLY A 19 -2.79 13.15 -8.40
N GLY A 20 -3.68 12.41 -9.05
CA GLY A 20 -3.64 12.24 -10.50
C GLY A 20 -2.43 11.47 -11.06
N LEU A 21 -1.70 10.71 -10.24
CA LEU A 21 -0.40 10.14 -10.63
C LEU A 21 -0.36 8.60 -10.63
N LEU A 22 -0.78 7.97 -9.53
CA LEU A 22 -0.57 6.54 -9.31
C LEU A 22 -1.71 5.69 -9.86
N SER A 23 -1.37 4.56 -10.46
CA SER A 23 -2.33 3.52 -10.83
C SER A 23 -2.64 2.60 -9.65
N THR A 24 -3.70 1.79 -9.75
CA THR A 24 -3.98 0.71 -8.80
C THR A 24 -2.81 -0.28 -8.68
N GLN A 25 -2.09 -0.55 -9.77
CA GLN A 25 -0.95 -1.46 -9.77
C GLN A 25 0.22 -0.92 -8.95
N ASP A 26 0.45 0.40 -8.97
CA ASP A 26 1.51 1.03 -8.18
C ASP A 26 1.28 0.82 -6.68
N TYR A 27 0.02 0.83 -6.23
CA TYR A 27 -0.32 0.50 -4.83
C TYR A 27 0.01 -0.95 -4.48
N GLN A 28 -0.23 -1.90 -5.39
CA GLN A 28 0.17 -3.29 -5.19
C GLN A 28 1.69 -3.44 -5.11
N ASP A 29 2.43 -2.78 -6.00
CA ASP A 29 3.89 -2.81 -5.97
C ASP A 29 4.46 -2.17 -4.70
N MET A 30 3.89 -1.06 -4.23
CA MET A 30 4.27 -0.46 -2.94
C MET A 30 4.02 -1.42 -1.77
N GLY A 31 2.87 -2.11 -1.73
CA GLY A 31 2.59 -3.13 -0.71
C GLY A 31 3.62 -4.26 -0.72
N ARG A 32 4.00 -4.73 -1.92
CA ARG A 32 5.04 -5.75 -2.11
C ARG A 32 6.41 -5.30 -1.62
N LEU A 33 6.80 -4.07 -1.93
CA LEU A 33 8.08 -3.49 -1.49
C LEU A 33 8.16 -3.37 0.05
N VAL A 34 7.06 -2.98 0.70
CA VAL A 34 6.97 -2.89 2.17
C VAL A 34 7.16 -4.26 2.80
N ARG A 35 6.47 -5.29 2.29
CA ARG A 35 6.61 -6.68 2.74
C ARG A 35 8.04 -7.18 2.57
N GLU A 36 8.62 -7.02 1.37
CA GLU A 36 10.00 -7.44 1.07
C GLU A 36 11.02 -6.76 2.01
N ALA A 37 10.82 -5.47 2.31
CA ALA A 37 11.65 -4.75 3.27
C ALA A 37 11.49 -5.28 4.70
N GLY A 38 10.28 -5.64 5.14
CA GLY A 38 10.05 -6.28 6.44
C GLY A 38 10.78 -7.62 6.56
N VAL A 39 10.59 -8.51 5.57
CA VAL A 39 11.24 -9.83 5.50
C VAL A 39 12.76 -9.69 5.52
N LYS A 40 13.32 -8.79 4.70
CA LYS A 40 14.77 -8.53 4.64
C LYS A 40 15.36 -8.08 5.98
N ASN A 41 14.56 -7.43 6.81
CA ASN A 41 14.97 -6.96 8.13
C ASN A 41 14.70 -7.97 9.26
N ASN A 42 14.21 -9.18 8.96
CA ASN A 42 13.68 -10.12 9.95
C ASN A 42 12.59 -9.48 10.85
N GLY A 43 11.82 -8.55 10.29
CA GLY A 43 10.80 -7.77 10.97
C GLY A 43 9.40 -7.92 10.35
N GLY A 44 8.43 -7.22 10.94
CA GLY A 44 7.05 -7.17 10.48
C GLY A 44 6.73 -5.90 9.69
N CYS A 45 5.52 -5.84 9.14
CA CYS A 45 4.96 -4.60 8.61
C CYS A 45 3.46 -4.50 8.90
N PHE A 46 2.97 -3.27 9.01
CA PHE A 46 1.56 -2.95 9.11
C PHE A 46 1.27 -1.62 8.40
N ALA A 47 -0.01 -1.37 8.13
CA ALA A 47 -0.44 -0.13 7.53
C ALA A 47 -1.70 0.40 8.21
N ILE A 48 -1.84 1.73 8.23
CA ILE A 48 -2.99 2.46 8.74
C ILE A 48 -3.56 3.27 7.57
N LEU A 49 -4.86 3.14 7.31
CA LEU A 49 -5.54 3.91 6.27
C LEU A 49 -5.55 5.40 6.60
N GLU A 50 -5.23 6.23 5.62
CA GLU A 50 -5.23 7.70 5.70
C GLU A 50 -6.19 8.30 4.67
N GLY A 51 -5.66 9.02 3.66
CA GLY A 51 -6.41 9.67 2.59
C GLY A 51 -6.85 8.73 1.47
N GLY A 52 -7.73 9.25 0.62
CA GLY A 52 -8.38 8.52 -0.46
C GLY A 52 -9.85 8.91 -0.49
N TYR A 53 -10.21 9.76 -1.44
CA TYR A 53 -11.44 10.54 -1.40
C TYR A 53 -12.40 10.16 -2.54
N ASN A 54 -11.92 9.46 -3.57
CA ASN A 54 -12.77 8.90 -4.60
C ASN A 54 -13.20 7.46 -4.24
N HIS A 55 -14.42 7.35 -3.70
CA HIS A 55 -15.05 6.06 -3.36
C HIS A 55 -15.13 5.05 -4.53
N GLY A 56 -15.14 5.52 -5.78
CA GLY A 56 -15.19 4.64 -6.96
C GLY A 56 -13.89 3.84 -7.19
N VAL A 57 -12.78 4.27 -6.61
CA VAL A 57 -11.46 3.64 -6.76
C VAL A 57 -10.81 3.25 -5.44
N LEU A 58 -11.17 3.90 -4.32
CA LEU A 58 -10.55 3.68 -3.00
C LEU A 58 -10.46 2.20 -2.62
N GLY A 59 -11.59 1.48 -2.65
CA GLY A 59 -11.61 0.07 -2.23
C GLY A 59 -10.70 -0.82 -3.07
N LYS A 60 -10.55 -0.53 -4.38
CA LYS A 60 -9.66 -1.27 -5.28
C LYS A 60 -8.19 -1.01 -4.94
N ASN A 61 -7.86 0.25 -4.63
CA ASN A 61 -6.50 0.63 -4.29
C ASN A 61 -6.07 0.07 -2.92
N VAL A 62 -6.97 0.10 -1.93
CA VAL A 62 -6.76 -0.55 -0.62
C VAL A 62 -6.54 -2.05 -0.80
N LYS A 63 -7.40 -2.72 -1.59
CA LYS A 63 -7.27 -4.15 -1.87
C LYS A 63 -5.92 -4.47 -2.54
N ALA A 64 -5.55 -3.72 -3.58
CA ALA A 64 -4.29 -3.90 -4.29
C ALA A 64 -3.08 -3.79 -3.36
N PHE A 65 -3.06 -2.78 -2.48
CA PHE A 65 -2.00 -2.60 -1.49
C PHE A 65 -1.93 -3.78 -0.50
N ILE A 66 -3.06 -4.22 0.05
CA ILE A 66 -3.13 -5.39 0.94
C ILE A 66 -2.63 -6.66 0.24
N GLU A 67 -3.05 -6.90 -1.01
CA GLU A 67 -2.59 -8.04 -1.83
C GLU A 67 -1.09 -7.97 -2.09
N GLY A 68 -0.51 -6.77 -2.23
CA GLY A 68 0.93 -6.58 -2.31
C GLY A 68 1.64 -6.93 -1.00
N MET A 69 1.05 -6.57 0.14
CA MET A 69 1.59 -6.85 1.47
C MET A 69 1.50 -8.33 1.86
N ASP A 70 0.54 -9.08 1.32
CA ASP A 70 0.33 -10.49 1.64
C ASP A 70 1.39 -11.39 0.97
N VAL A 71 1.63 -12.57 1.53
CA VAL A 71 2.53 -13.58 0.94
C VAL A 71 1.70 -14.45 -0.04
N PRO A 72 2.12 -14.65 -1.30
CA PRO A 72 1.43 -15.58 -2.17
C PRO A 72 1.42 -16.98 -1.53
N ALA A 73 0.26 -17.63 -1.56
CA ALA A 73 0.08 -18.99 -1.04
C ALA A 73 0.96 -20.02 -1.76
#